data_AF-A0AA96U0A6-F1
#
_entry.id   AF-A0AA96U0A6-F1
#
_cell.length_a   1.000
_cell.length_b   1.000
_cell.length_c   1.000
_cell.angle_alpha   90.00
_cell.angle_beta   90.00
_cell.angle_gamma   90.00
#
_symmetry.space_group_name_H-M   'P 1'
#
loop_
_entity.id
_entity.type
_entity.pdbx_description
1 polymer ?
#
loop_
_entity_poly.entity_id
_entity_poly.type
_entity_poly.pdbx_seq_one_letter_code
_entity_poly.pdbx_strand_id
1 'polypeptide(L)'
;MKRVIVSYEKLTASILDLLIEEYPNGYDHSDIISFKNAKNETIKAVEVKTDDTLYLVKISSKLEQTMEDYADDEDSFDEINFDEEFE
;
A
#
# COMPACT_ATOMS: atom_id res chain seq x y z
N MET A 1 -20.03 7.58 -0.79
CA MET A 1 -18.57 7.45 -0.98
C MET A 1 -17.87 7.44 0.36
N LYS A 2 -17.38 6.26 0.75
CA LYS A 2 -16.58 6.07 1.95
C LYS A 2 -15.11 6.28 1.62
N ARG A 3 -14.33 6.80 2.58
CA ARG A 3 -12.88 6.93 2.47
C ARG A 3 -12.23 6.06 3.52
N VAL A 4 -11.38 5.14 3.09
CA VAL A 4 -10.72 4.17 3.98
C VAL A 4 -9.22 4.31 3.78
N ILE A 5 -8.50 4.60 4.86
CA ILE A 5 -7.03 4.65 4.85
C ILE A 5 -6.54 3.28 5.28
N VAL A 6 -5.71 2.64 4.44
CA VAL A 6 -5.16 1.31 4.67
C VAL A 6 -3.64 1.40 4.67
N SER A 7 -3.01 0.86 5.71
CA SER A 7 -1.55 0.73 5.74
C SER A 7 -1.14 -0.57 5.04
N TYR A 8 0.10 -0.62 4.54
CA TYR A 8 0.70 -1.84 3.99
C TYR A 8 0.48 -3.08 4.89
N GLU A 9 0.71 -2.94 6.18
CA GLU A 9 0.56 -4.01 7.19
C GLU A 9 -0.88 -4.52 7.36
N LYS A 10 -1.86 -3.79 6.81
CA LYS A 10 -3.28 -4.13 6.84
C LYS A 10 -3.84 -4.31 5.43
N LEU A 11 -2.97 -4.42 4.42
CA LEU A 11 -3.41 -4.78 3.08
C LEU A 11 -3.97 -6.19 3.13
N THR A 12 -5.21 -6.31 2.67
CA THR A 12 -5.78 -7.60 2.31
C THR A 12 -5.46 -7.87 0.85
N ALA A 13 -5.39 -9.15 0.46
CA ALA A 13 -5.17 -9.55 -0.93
C ALA A 13 -6.06 -8.78 -1.92
N SER A 14 -7.33 -8.54 -1.57
CA SER A 14 -8.26 -7.77 -2.40
C SER A 14 -7.82 -6.32 -2.68
N ILE A 15 -7.11 -5.66 -1.77
CA ILE A 15 -6.64 -4.28 -2.00
C ILE A 15 -5.34 -4.28 -2.81
N LEU A 16 -4.51 -5.32 -2.66
CA LEU A 16 -3.33 -5.52 -3.47
C LEU A 16 -3.71 -5.81 -4.94
N ASP A 17 -4.70 -6.67 -5.17
CA ASP A 17 -5.25 -6.91 -6.51
C ASP A 17 -5.72 -5.60 -7.15
N LEU A 18 -6.50 -4.79 -6.43
CA LEU A 18 -6.96 -3.49 -6.95
C LEU A 18 -5.82 -2.53 -7.28
N LEU A 19 -4.72 -2.57 -6.51
CA LEU A 19 -3.52 -1.79 -6.81
C LEU A 19 -2.86 -2.26 -8.11
N ILE A 20 -2.76 -3.57 -8.33
CA ILE A 20 -2.17 -4.16 -9.54
C ILE A 20 -3.08 -3.91 -10.75
N GLU A 21 -4.40 -4.00 -10.60
CA GLU A 21 -5.35 -3.73 -11.67
C GLU A 21 -5.34 -2.26 -12.11
N GLU A 22 -5.27 -1.32 -11.16
CA GLU A 22 -5.24 0.13 -11.44
C GLU A 22 -3.85 0.59 -11.91
N TYR A 23 -2.79 0.02 -11.32
CA TYR A 23 -1.39 0.34 -11.58
C TYR A 23 -0.60 -0.89 -12.04
N PRO A 24 -0.91 -1.47 -13.22
CA PRO A 24 -0.26 -2.70 -13.71
C PRO A 24 1.22 -2.50 -14.06
N ASN A 25 1.63 -1.26 -14.29
CA ASN A 25 3.03 -0.89 -14.54
C ASN A 25 3.70 -0.25 -13.30
N GLY A 26 3.07 -0.36 -12.13
CA GLY A 26 3.45 0.41 -10.94
C GLY A 26 2.86 1.82 -10.92
N TYR A 27 3.07 2.52 -9.80
CA TYR A 27 2.64 3.90 -9.59
C TYR A 27 3.82 4.86 -9.68
N ASP A 28 3.59 6.07 -10.19
CA ASP A 28 4.59 7.11 -10.29
C ASP A 28 4.46 8.13 -9.15
N HIS A 29 5.47 8.98 -9.00
CA HIS A 29 5.41 10.08 -8.02
C HIS A 29 4.22 11.02 -8.24
N SER A 30 3.68 11.08 -9.46
CA SER A 30 2.47 11.85 -9.80
C SER A 30 1.19 11.24 -9.24
N ASP A 31 1.16 9.93 -8.96
CA ASP A 31 0.02 9.22 -8.39
C ASP A 31 0.01 9.27 -6.85
N ILE A 32 1.15 9.67 -6.26
CA ILE A 32 1.31 9.75 -4.81
C ILE A 32 0.68 11.03 -4.29
N ILE A 33 -0.38 10.87 -3.49
CA ILE A 33 -0.96 11.97 -2.73
C ILE A 33 -0.22 12.16 -1.40
N SER A 34 0.07 13.41 -1.06
CA SER A 34 0.71 13.78 0.21
C SER A 34 -0.22 14.68 1.01
N PHE A 35 -0.58 14.28 2.22
CA PHE A 35 -1.45 15.06 3.11
C PHE A 35 -0.96 15.02 4.54
N LYS A 36 -1.32 16.03 5.34
CA LYS A 36 -1.02 16.04 6.78
C LYS A 36 -2.16 15.41 7.57
N ASN A 37 -1.82 14.48 8.47
CA ASN A 37 -2.81 13.93 9.40
C ASN A 37 -3.07 14.89 10.59
N ALA A 38 -3.97 14.50 11.49
CA ALA A 38 -4.30 15.27 12.69
C ALA A 38 -3.09 15.51 13.63
N LYS A 39 -2.03 14.69 13.51
CA LYS A 39 -0.77 14.83 14.26
C LYS A 39 0.27 15.69 13.53
N ASN A 40 -0.10 16.37 12.44
CA ASN A 40 0.81 17.17 11.60
C ASN A 40 1.90 16.35 10.88
N GLU A 41 1.76 15.03 10.86
CA GLU A 41 2.66 14.12 10.14
C GLU A 41 2.29 14.10 8.66
N THR A 42 3.29 14.17 7.78
CA THR A 42 3.10 14.01 6.34
C THR A 42 2.88 12.53 6.03
N ILE A 43 1.69 12.22 5.50
CA ILE A 43 1.30 10.91 5.03
C ILE A 43 1.33 10.92 3.52
N LYS A 44 2.02 9.95 2.94
CA LYS A 44 2.01 9.65 1.50
C LYS A 44 1.14 8.42 1.27
N ALA A 45 0.29 8.48 0.25
CA ALA A 45 -0.58 7.36 -0.12
C ALA A 45 -0.83 7.37 -1.63
N VAL A 46 -1.13 6.20 -2.19
CA VAL A 46 -1.76 6.08 -3.52
C VAL A 46 -3.26 5.92 -3.35
N GLU A 47 -4.04 6.46 -4.30
CA GLU A 47 -5.49 6.36 -4.29
C GLU A 47 -5.97 5.22 -5.20
N VAL A 48 -6.84 4.36 -4.68
CA VAL A 48 -7.45 3.27 -5.46
C VAL A 48 -8.95 3.38 -5.32
N LYS A 49 -9.64 3.49 -6.46
CA LYS A 49 -11.09 3.73 -6.50
C LYS A 49 -11.83 2.44 -6.76
N THR A 50 -12.83 2.20 -5.91
CA THR A 50 -13.87 1.19 -6.14
C THR A 50 -15.22 1.89 -6.23
N ASP A 51 -16.25 1.15 -6.65
CA ASP A 51 -17.59 1.69 -6.92
C ASP A 51 -18.22 2.46 -5.73
N ASP A 52 -17.98 2.02 -4.48
CA ASP A 52 -18.50 2.68 -3.26
C ASP A 52 -17.41 3.34 -2.39
N THR A 53 -16.15 2.89 -2.52
CA THR A 53 -15.08 3.21 -1.56
C THR A 53 -13.82 3.73 -2.24
N LEU A 54 -13.28 4.82 -1.70
CA LEU A 54 -11.96 5.34 -2.03
C LEU A 54 -10.95 4.81 -0.99
N TYR A 55 -10.04 3.95 -1.43
CA TYR A 55 -8.95 3.44 -0.62
C TYR A 55 -7.73 4.33 -0.78
N LEU A 56 -7.13 4.72 0.35
CA LEU A 56 -5.86 5.44 0.40
C LEU A 56 -4.83 4.49 0.99
N VAL A 57 -4.03 3.87 0.12
CA VAL A 57 -2.99 2.92 0.55
C VAL A 57 -1.75 3.70 0.93
N LYS A 58 -1.43 3.69 2.22
CA LYS A 58 -0.30 4.42 2.77
C LYS A 58 1.01 3.79 2.29
N ILE A 59 1.82 4.59 1.61
CA ILE A 59 3.18 4.24 1.20
C ILE A 59 4.07 4.53 2.40
N SER A 60 4.52 3.48 3.08
CA SER A 60 5.64 3.57 4.02
C SER A 60 6.91 3.15 3.28
N SER A 61 8.10 3.54 3.78
CA SER A 61 9.38 3.10 3.20
C SER A 61 9.59 1.58 3.14
N LYS A 62 8.70 0.79 3.76
CA LYS A 62 8.64 -0.68 3.61
C LYS A 62 8.00 -1.10 2.28
N LEU A 63 6.98 -0.38 1.79
CA LEU A 63 6.30 -0.72 0.52
C LEU A 63 7.21 -0.49 -0.68
N GLU A 64 8.01 0.58 -0.68
CA GLU A 64 9.01 0.84 -1.73
C GLU A 64 10.01 -0.32 -1.84
N GLN A 65 10.47 -0.88 -0.70
CA GLN A 65 11.32 -2.07 -0.69
C GLN A 65 10.58 -3.33 -1.15
N THR A 66 9.35 -3.58 -0.69
CA THR A 66 8.63 -4.80 -1.06
C THR A 66 8.19 -4.81 -2.52
N MET A 67 7.94 -3.67 -3.16
CA MET A 67 7.67 -3.61 -4.60
C MET A 67 8.91 -3.86 -5.46
N GLU A 68 10.08 -3.38 -5.01
CA GLU A 68 11.36 -3.64 -5.70
C GLU A 68 11.72 -5.14 -5.61
N ASP A 69 11.46 -5.77 -4.47
CA ASP A 69 11.62 -7.22 -4.25
C ASP A 69 10.62 -8.06 -5.08
N TYR A 70 9.35 -7.62 -5.16
CA TYR A 70 8.30 -8.32 -5.92
C TYR A 70 8.51 -8.30 -7.45
N ALA A 71 9.29 -7.34 -7.96
CA ALA A 71 9.58 -7.23 -9.38
C ALA A 71 10.74 -8.16 -9.82
N ASP A 72 11.56 -8.64 -8.88
CA ASP A 72 12.77 -9.44 -9.17
C ASP A 72 12.58 -10.95 -8.90
N ASP A 73 11.65 -11.36 -8.02
CA ASP A 73 11.51 -12.76 -7.60
C ASP A 73 10.04 -13.26 -7.58
N GLU A 74 9.67 -14.11 -8.54
CA GLU A 74 8.32 -14.65 -8.79
C GLU A 74 7.83 -15.70 -7.75
N ASP A 75 8.49 -15.85 -6.59
CA ASP A 75 8.33 -17.04 -5.71
C ASP A 75 8.42 -16.81 -4.17
N SER A 76 8.27 -15.59 -3.63
CA SER A 76 8.51 -15.33 -2.18
C SER A 76 7.32 -14.91 -1.31
N PHE A 77 6.09 -15.36 -1.60
CA PHE A 77 4.94 -15.04 -0.72
C PHE A 77 4.74 -15.96 0.50
N ASP A 78 5.55 -17.01 0.69
CA ASP A 78 5.29 -18.01 1.74
C ASP A 78 6.08 -17.83 3.06
N GLU A 79 6.97 -16.84 3.19
CA GLU A 79 7.80 -16.72 4.40
C GLU A 79 7.92 -15.29 4.96
N ILE A 80 6.79 -14.65 5.25
CA ILE A 80 6.79 -13.52 6.18
C ILE A 80 5.89 -13.84 7.38
N ASN A 81 6.36 -14.76 8.20
CA ASN A 81 5.81 -15.01 9.52
C ASN A 81 6.27 -13.89 10.46
N PHE A 82 5.52 -12.79 10.52
CA PHE A 82 5.74 -11.70 11.48
C PHE A 82 5.28 -12.12 12.89
N ASP A 83 5.97 -13.11 13.45
CA ASP A 83 5.95 -13.39 14.89
C ASP A 83 7.30 -12.92 15.46
N GLU A 84 7.44 -11.60 15.63
CA GLU A 84 8.45 -11.07 16.55
C GLU A 84 7.77 -10.16 17.56
N GLU A 85 7.41 -10.84 18.64
CA GLU A 85 7.21 -10.41 20.02
C GLU A 85 8.04 -9.16 20.37
N PHE A 86 7.33 -8.11 20.82
CA PHE A 86 7.95 -6.99 21.52
C PHE A 86 8.55 -7.50 22.84
N GLU A 87 9.88 -7.35 23.01
CA GLU A 87 10.51 -7.24 24.33
C GLU A 87 11.23 -5.88 24.45
#